data_AF-A0A4Y9S1L0-F1
#
_entry.id   AF-A0A4Y9S1L0-F1
#
_cell.length_a   1.000
_cell.length_b   1.000
_cell.length_c   1.000
_cell.angle_alpha   90.00
_cell.angle_beta   90.00
_cell.angle_gamma   90.00
#
_symmetry.space_group_name_H-M   'P 1'
#
loop_
_entity.id
_entity.type
_entity.pdbx_description
1 polymer ?
#
loop_
_entity_poly.entity_id
_entity_poly.type
_entity_poly.pdbx_seq_one_letter_code
_entity_poly.pdbx_strand_id
1 'polypeptide(L)'
;MNSILPITRPLADAPDLSAKTFENVDIILYELYAAASAKGVPLVEGRTFTGCRFQGPAVILVSNGVTFTDTNFGDSRGGIQNLLLSPVGDKAIGTIPMRDCHFIGCEFYGVGFTGTPEFIAQVGALTDKPKA
;
A
#
# COMPACT_ATOMS: atom_id res chain seq x y z
N MET A 1 20.26 4.98 3.64
CA MET A 1 19.73 4.14 4.74
C MET A 1 19.86 2.70 4.30
N ASN A 2 20.18 1.78 5.21
CA ASN A 2 20.16 0.36 4.91
C ASN A 2 18.71 -0.11 4.83
N SER A 3 18.41 -0.97 3.86
CA SER A 3 17.07 -1.56 3.70
C SER A 3 16.69 -2.34 4.95
N ILE A 4 15.45 -2.18 5.41
CA ILE A 4 14.85 -2.99 6.48
C ILE A 4 14.01 -4.15 5.94
N LEU A 5 13.92 -4.27 4.61
CA LEU A 5 13.27 -5.36 3.92
C LEU A 5 14.24 -6.53 3.71
N PRO A 6 13.80 -7.79 3.88
CA PRO A 6 12.44 -8.19 4.23
C PRO A 6 12.13 -7.96 5.72
N ILE A 7 10.86 -7.72 6.07
CA ILE A 7 10.45 -7.52 7.46
C ILE A 7 10.43 -8.86 8.21
N THR A 8 11.44 -9.10 9.05
CA THR A 8 11.59 -10.35 9.84
C THR A 8 11.06 -10.27 11.27
N ARG A 9 10.57 -9.11 11.72
CA ARG A 9 10.00 -8.97 13.08
C ARG A 9 8.71 -9.79 13.26
N PRO A 10 8.37 -10.20 14.49
CA PRO A 10 7.08 -10.82 14.80
C PRO A 10 5.87 -10.00 14.36
N LEU A 11 4.73 -10.67 14.22
CA LEU A 11 3.44 -10.00 13.97
C LEU A 11 3.07 -9.08 15.14
N ALA A 12 2.62 -7.87 14.82
CA ALA A 12 2.24 -6.84 15.77
C ALA A 12 1.12 -5.98 15.17
N ASP A 13 -0.11 -6.20 15.61
CA ASP A 13 -1.27 -5.44 15.11
C ASP A 13 -1.16 -3.95 15.45
N ALA A 14 -1.66 -3.09 14.56
CA ALA A 14 -1.75 -1.66 14.84
C ALA A 14 -2.78 -1.38 15.97
N PRO A 15 -2.36 -0.78 17.10
CA PRO A 15 -3.25 -0.58 18.25
C PRO A 15 -4.28 0.54 18.02
N ASP A 16 -3.99 1.47 17.11
CA ASP A 16 -4.87 2.57 16.73
C ASP A 16 -4.86 2.79 15.21
N LEU A 17 -5.89 2.31 14.53
CA LEU A 17 -6.08 2.49 13.08
C LEU A 17 -6.46 3.92 12.69
N SER A 18 -6.60 4.81 13.65
CA SER A 18 -6.93 6.22 13.47
C SER A 18 -5.69 7.13 13.49
N ALA A 19 -4.53 6.58 13.87
CA ALA A 19 -3.26 7.27 13.99
C ALA A 19 -2.79 7.89 12.66
N LYS A 20 -1.91 8.89 12.77
CA LYS A 20 -1.26 9.56 11.64
C LYS A 20 0.09 8.94 11.28
N THR A 21 0.72 8.26 12.23
CA THR A 21 2.01 7.60 12.08
C THR A 21 1.90 6.15 12.55
N PHE A 22 2.45 5.24 11.76
CA PHE A 22 2.49 3.82 12.06
C PHE A 22 3.94 3.36 11.94
N GLU A 23 4.41 2.64 12.95
CA GLU A 23 5.79 2.15 13.01
C GLU A 23 5.80 0.69 13.42
N ASN A 24 6.40 -0.16 12.59
CA ASN A 24 6.63 -1.57 12.91
C ASN A 24 5.36 -2.35 13.31
N VAL A 25 4.24 -2.06 12.65
CA VAL A 25 2.96 -2.74 12.85
C VAL A 25 2.43 -3.39 11.58
N ASP A 26 1.45 -4.26 11.75
CA ASP A 26 0.80 -5.03 10.70
C ASP A 26 -0.65 -4.58 10.60
N ILE A 27 -1.09 -4.33 9.37
CA ILE A 27 -2.33 -3.60 9.09
C ILE A 27 -3.15 -4.41 8.08
N ILE A 28 -4.34 -4.82 8.48
CA ILE A 28 -5.35 -5.35 7.56
C ILE A 28 -5.97 -4.16 6.83
N LEU A 29 -5.84 -4.14 5.51
CA LEU A 29 -6.19 -2.98 4.69
C LEU A 29 -7.67 -2.60 4.79
N TYR A 30 -8.57 -3.59 4.85
CA TYR A 30 -10.00 -3.33 5.01
C TYR A 30 -10.33 -2.67 6.35
N GLU A 31 -9.67 -3.07 7.44
CA GLU A 31 -9.89 -2.48 8.77
C GLU A 31 -9.40 -1.03 8.80
N LEU A 32 -8.24 -0.75 8.19
CA LEU A 32 -7.73 0.60 8.03
C LEU A 32 -8.73 1.50 7.29
N TYR A 33 -9.29 0.99 6.19
CA TYR A 33 -10.31 1.68 5.40
C TYR A 33 -11.60 1.89 6.20
N ALA A 34 -12.07 0.88 6.93
CA ALA A 34 -13.27 0.99 7.76
C ALA A 34 -13.09 2.04 8.87
N ALA A 35 -11.92 2.05 9.53
CA ALA A 35 -11.59 3.05 10.54
C ALA A 35 -11.51 4.48 9.98
N ALA A 36 -11.01 4.65 8.74
CA ALA A 36 -11.02 5.94 8.06
C ALA A 36 -12.46 6.37 7.68
N SER A 37 -13.24 5.45 7.10
CA SER A 37 -14.61 5.68 6.66
C SER A 37 -15.55 6.05 7.82
N ALA A 38 -15.32 5.50 9.01
CA ALA A 38 -16.07 5.87 10.22
C ALA A 38 -15.95 7.36 10.59
N LYS A 39 -14.93 8.07 10.07
CA LYS A 39 -14.75 9.52 10.24
C LYS A 39 -15.50 10.35 9.18
N GLY A 40 -16.33 9.72 8.35
CA GLY A 40 -17.20 10.37 7.36
C GLY A 40 -16.58 10.55 5.97
N VAL A 41 -15.30 10.24 5.80
CA VAL A 41 -14.62 10.28 4.50
C VAL A 41 -14.04 8.89 4.22
N PRO A 42 -14.50 8.18 3.17
CA PRO A 42 -13.96 6.86 2.80
C PRO A 42 -12.62 7.01 2.08
N LEU A 43 -11.62 7.57 2.77
CA LEU A 43 -10.29 7.91 2.26
C LEU A 43 -9.26 7.75 3.37
N VAL A 44 -8.19 7.00 3.10
CA VAL A 44 -7.02 6.97 3.98
C VAL A 44 -6.11 8.14 3.58
N GLU A 45 -6.07 9.19 4.40
CA GLU A 45 -5.39 10.45 4.05
C GLU A 45 -4.38 10.92 5.09
N GLY A 46 -3.23 11.41 4.60
CA GLY A 46 -2.24 12.12 5.39
C GLY A 46 -1.61 11.24 6.46
N ARG A 47 -1.09 10.08 6.07
CA ARG A 47 -0.54 9.07 7.00
C ARG A 47 0.84 8.60 6.57
N THR A 48 1.72 8.40 7.54
CA THR A 48 3.06 7.85 7.32
C THR A 48 3.16 6.46 7.94
N PHE A 49 3.64 5.50 7.16
CA PHE A 49 3.84 4.11 7.54
C PHE A 49 5.31 3.76 7.37
N THR A 50 5.93 3.32 8.46
CA THR A 50 7.36 2.95 8.48
C THR A 50 7.51 1.51 8.98
N GLY A 51 8.18 0.64 8.22
CA GLY A 51 8.40 -0.75 8.63
C GLY A 51 7.12 -1.57 8.82
N CYS A 52 6.04 -1.19 8.15
CA CYS A 52 4.73 -1.81 8.29
C CYS A 52 4.49 -2.92 7.26
N ARG A 53 3.74 -3.97 7.63
CA ARG A 53 3.19 -4.95 6.67
C ARG A 53 1.72 -4.68 6.43
N PHE A 54 1.28 -4.71 5.18
CA PHE A 54 -0.10 -4.53 4.77
C PHE A 54 -0.67 -5.84 4.24
N GLN A 55 -1.83 -6.24 4.76
CA GLN A 55 -2.49 -7.48 4.39
C GLN A 55 -3.75 -7.19 3.58
N GLY A 56 -3.83 -7.81 2.40
CA GLY A 56 -5.03 -7.95 1.59
C GLY A 56 -5.89 -9.16 1.99
N PRO A 57 -6.80 -9.63 1.12
CA PRO A 57 -6.96 -9.24 -0.29
C PRO A 57 -7.55 -7.83 -0.44
N ALA A 58 -6.88 -6.97 -1.21
CA ALA A 58 -7.35 -5.62 -1.49
C ALA A 58 -6.66 -5.02 -2.73
N VAL A 59 -7.27 -3.97 -3.29
CA VAL A 59 -6.64 -3.10 -4.29
C VAL A 59 -6.52 -1.70 -3.73
N ILE A 60 -5.30 -1.17 -3.64
CA ILE A 60 -5.05 0.22 -3.25
C ILE A 60 -5.19 1.12 -4.47
N LEU A 61 -6.03 2.16 -4.36
CA LEU A 61 -6.06 3.26 -5.32
C LEU A 61 -5.09 4.33 -4.86
N VAL A 62 -3.95 4.43 -5.56
CA VAL A 62 -2.89 5.40 -5.33
C VAL A 62 -3.28 6.73 -5.97
N SER A 63 -3.47 7.76 -5.14
CA SER A 63 -3.79 9.13 -5.56
C SER A 63 -2.63 10.09 -5.30
N ASN A 64 -2.88 11.38 -5.47
CA ASN A 64 -1.89 12.45 -5.29
C ASN A 64 -1.21 12.36 -3.92
N GLY A 65 0.09 12.67 -3.89
CA GLY A 65 0.88 12.73 -2.66
C GLY A 65 1.23 11.37 -2.06
N VAL A 66 0.82 10.26 -2.66
CA VAL A 66 1.25 8.93 -2.20
C VAL A 66 2.66 8.63 -2.69
N THR A 67 3.54 8.19 -1.78
CA THR A 67 4.94 7.86 -2.11
C THR A 67 5.35 6.51 -1.54
N PHE A 68 6.18 5.79 -2.29
CA PHE A 68 6.79 4.53 -1.87
C PHE A 68 8.30 4.68 -1.83
N THR A 69 8.89 4.46 -0.65
CA THR A 69 10.34 4.50 -0.43
C THR A 69 10.77 3.17 0.13
N ASP A 70 11.72 2.51 -0.53
CA ASP A 70 12.25 1.21 -0.11
C ASP A 70 11.12 0.22 0.25
N THR A 71 10.23 -0.05 -0.71
CA THR A 71 8.98 -0.78 -0.47
C THR A 71 8.97 -2.10 -1.24
N ASN A 72 8.52 -3.18 -0.60
CA ASN A 72 8.21 -4.44 -1.25
C ASN A 72 6.71 -4.48 -1.60
N PHE A 73 6.38 -4.36 -2.88
CA PHE A 73 5.00 -4.40 -3.36
C PHE A 73 4.33 -5.78 -3.24
N GLY A 74 5.10 -6.84 -2.92
CA GLY A 74 4.59 -8.20 -2.71
C GLY A 74 4.97 -9.17 -3.81
N ASP A 75 4.45 -10.39 -3.73
CA ASP A 75 4.69 -11.45 -4.72
C ASP A 75 4.02 -11.13 -6.06
N SER A 76 4.84 -10.71 -7.02
CA SER A 76 4.42 -10.33 -8.36
C SER A 76 4.31 -11.51 -9.33
N ARG A 77 4.57 -12.75 -8.88
CA ARG A 77 4.47 -13.99 -9.69
C ARG A 77 5.14 -13.89 -11.08
N GLY A 78 6.30 -13.26 -11.14
CA GLY A 78 7.12 -13.15 -12.37
C GLY A 78 7.17 -11.76 -13.01
N GLY A 79 6.38 -10.79 -12.54
CA GLY A 79 6.47 -9.41 -13.02
C GLY A 79 5.56 -8.44 -12.28
N ILE A 80 6.08 -7.26 -11.93
CA ILE A 80 5.35 -6.23 -11.16
C ILE A 80 4.00 -5.85 -11.77
N GLN A 81 3.85 -6.01 -13.08
CA GLN A 81 2.64 -5.72 -13.83
C GLN A 81 1.45 -6.59 -13.36
N ASN A 82 1.70 -7.77 -12.80
CA ASN A 82 0.66 -8.63 -12.23
C ASN A 82 0.01 -8.04 -10.97
N LEU A 83 0.67 -7.08 -10.31
CA LEU A 83 0.13 -6.35 -9.17
C LEU A 83 -0.61 -5.08 -9.60
N LEU A 84 -0.56 -4.70 -10.88
CA LEU A 84 -1.13 -3.48 -11.40
C LEU A 84 -2.46 -3.75 -12.10
N LEU A 85 -3.47 -2.94 -11.77
CA LEU A 85 -4.81 -3.05 -12.32
C LEU A 85 -5.26 -1.72 -12.92
N SER A 86 -5.91 -1.79 -14.07
CA SER A 86 -6.57 -0.64 -14.70
C SER A 86 -8.07 -0.92 -14.82
N PRO A 87 -8.94 0.05 -14.48
CA PRO A 87 -10.36 -0.08 -14.76
C PRO A 87 -10.61 -0.09 -16.28
N VAL A 88 -11.67 -0.77 -16.71
CA VAL A 88 -12.16 -0.67 -18.10
C VAL A 88 -12.83 0.69 -18.35
N GLY A 89 -13.43 1.27 -17.30
CA GLY A 89 -14.02 2.61 -17.32
C GLY A 89 -13.05 3.70 -16.87
N ASP A 90 -13.59 4.88 -16.57
CA ASP A 90 -12.83 6.06 -16.12
C ASP A 90 -12.42 5.99 -14.64
N LYS A 91 -13.02 5.09 -13.87
CA LYS A 91 -12.80 4.97 -12.41
C LYS A 91 -12.73 3.52 -11.96
N ALA A 92 -11.84 3.26 -11.01
CA ALA A 92 -11.82 2.02 -10.26
C ALA A 92 -12.75 2.12 -9.04
N ILE A 93 -13.69 1.20 -8.91
CA ILE A 93 -14.63 1.10 -7.78
C ILE A 93 -14.31 -0.15 -6.97
N GLY A 94 -14.48 -0.09 -5.64
CA GLY A 94 -14.17 -1.20 -4.72
C GLY A 94 -12.71 -1.22 -4.25
N THR A 95 -11.94 -0.18 -4.53
CA THR A 95 -10.55 0.00 -4.08
C THR A 95 -10.50 0.64 -2.69
N ILE A 96 -9.33 0.61 -2.06
CA ILE A 96 -9.00 1.40 -0.88
C ILE A 96 -8.26 2.66 -1.33
N PRO A 97 -8.95 3.82 -1.40
CA PRO A 97 -8.31 5.05 -1.85
C PRO A 97 -7.36 5.59 -0.79
N MET A 98 -6.18 6.02 -1.24
CA MET A 98 -5.15 6.61 -0.42
C MET A 98 -4.64 7.92 -1.03
N ARG A 99 -4.42 8.92 -0.18
CA ARG A 99 -3.91 10.25 -0.58
C ARG A 99 -2.94 10.78 0.46
N ASP A 100 -1.89 11.46 0.03
CA ASP A 100 -0.88 12.04 0.93
C ASP A 100 -0.34 11.00 1.95
N CYS A 101 -0.13 9.77 1.49
CA CYS A 101 0.35 8.66 2.30
C CYS A 101 1.79 8.30 1.94
N HIS A 102 2.61 8.04 2.96
CA HIS A 102 4.02 7.73 2.76
C HIS A 102 4.32 6.33 3.29
N PHE A 103 4.80 5.46 2.40
CA PHE A 103 5.22 4.10 2.73
C PHE A 103 6.75 4.04 2.72
N ILE A 104 7.36 3.68 3.84
CA ILE A 104 8.80 3.71 4.04
C ILE A 104 9.24 2.36 4.62
N GLY A 105 9.99 1.56 3.85
CA GLY A 105 10.40 0.24 4.35
C GLY A 105 9.22 -0.71 4.58
N CYS A 106 8.15 -0.58 3.80
CA CYS A 106 6.91 -1.35 3.98
C CYS A 106 6.85 -2.59 3.08
N GLU A 107 6.03 -3.55 3.48
CA GLU A 107 5.71 -4.74 2.67
C GLU A 107 4.22 -4.91 2.48
N PHE A 108 3.84 -5.43 1.32
CA PHE A 108 2.46 -5.72 0.96
C PHE A 108 2.29 -7.22 0.67
N TYR A 109 1.19 -7.79 1.16
CA TYR A 109 0.84 -9.20 0.96
C TYR A 109 -0.58 -9.34 0.41
N GLY A 110 -0.71 -9.94 -0.77
CA GLY A 110 -2.02 -10.14 -1.42
C GLY A 110 -2.69 -8.82 -1.85
N VAL A 111 -1.90 -7.81 -2.21
CA VAL A 111 -2.38 -6.46 -2.53
C VAL A 111 -2.10 -6.13 -3.98
N GLY A 112 -3.12 -5.67 -4.69
CA GLY A 112 -2.99 -5.03 -5.99
C GLY A 112 -2.97 -3.50 -5.87
N PHE A 113 -2.51 -2.83 -6.93
CA PHE A 113 -2.42 -1.38 -7.01
C PHE A 113 -3.08 -0.89 -8.28
N THR A 114 -3.78 0.23 -8.18
CA THR A 114 -4.31 0.99 -9.30
C THR A 114 -4.07 2.47 -9.05
N GLY A 115 -4.17 3.29 -10.09
CA GLY A 115 -3.87 4.72 -9.99
C GLY A 115 -3.98 5.37 -11.35
N THR A 116 -3.35 6.54 -11.49
CA THR A 116 -3.28 7.22 -12.79
C THR A 116 -2.46 6.39 -13.79
N PRO A 117 -2.64 6.60 -15.11
CA PRO A 117 -1.81 5.96 -16.12
C PRO A 117 -0.31 6.17 -15.89
N GLU A 118 0.09 7.35 -15.37
CA GLU A 118 1.48 7.67 -15.05
C GLU A 118 2.00 6.79 -13.90
N PHE A 119 1.21 6.61 -12.84
CA PHE A 119 1.56 5.71 -11.74
C PHE A 119 1.75 4.27 -12.24
N ILE A 120 0.79 3.76 -13.03
CA ILE A 120 0.86 2.40 -13.57
C ILE A 120 2.08 2.24 -14.46
N ALA A 121 2.41 3.22 -15.30
CA ALA A 121 3.59 3.18 -16.16
C ALA A 121 4.90 3.20 -15.35
N GLN A 122 4.98 4.06 -14.32
CA GLN A 122 6.17 4.16 -13.46
C GLN A 122 6.43 2.87 -12.69
N VAL A 123 5.42 2.34 -12.01
CA VAL A 123 5.56 1.07 -11.26
C VAL A 123 5.74 -0.11 -12.20
N GLY A 124 5.05 -0.10 -13.34
CA GLY A 124 5.14 -1.13 -14.38
C GLY A 124 6.52 -1.22 -15.04
N ALA A 125 7.34 -0.18 -14.94
CA ALA A 125 8.72 -0.17 -15.43
C ALA A 125 9.73 -0.70 -14.41
N LEU A 126 9.32 -0.98 -13.16
CA LEU A 126 10.22 -1.56 -12.16
C LEU A 126 10.63 -2.98 -12.58
N THR A 127 11.93 -3.20 -12.67
CA THR A 127 12.52 -4.49 -13.04
C THR A 127 13.02 -5.28 -11.84
N ASP A 128 13.01 -4.67 -10.66
CA ASP A 128 13.55 -5.26 -9.45
C ASP A 128 12.64 -6.39 -8.98
N LYS A 129 13.25 -7.55 -8.72
CA LYS A 129 12.58 -8.65 -8.04
C LYS A 129 12.22 -8.18 -6.62
N PRO A 130 11.14 -8.71 -6.02
CA PRO A 130 10.86 -8.49 -4.61
C PRO A 130 12.12 -8.73 -3.79
N LYS A 131 12.45 -7.79 -2.89
CA LYS A 131 13.57 -7.97 -1.96
C LYS A 131 13.21 -9.14 -1.05
N ALA A 132 13.89 -10.27 -1.27
CA ALA A 132 13.64 -11.55 -0.61
C ALA A 132 14.07 -11.52 0.86
#